data_AF-A0A8X7UJA2-F1
#
_entry.id   AF-A0A8X7UJA2-F1
#
_cell.length_a   1.000
_cell.length_b   1.000
_cell.length_c   1.000
_cell.angle_alpha   90.00
_cell.angle_beta   90.00
_cell.angle_gamma   90.00
#
_symmetry.space_group_name_H-M   'P 1'
#
loop_
_entity.id
_entity.type
_entity.pdbx_description
1 polymer ?
#
loop_
_entity_poly.entity_id
_entity_poly.type
_entity_poly.pdbx_seq_one_letter_code
_entity_poly.pdbx_strand_id
1 'polypeptide(L)'
;MIKMMRNKPTNLPATNGGRESGGHDWEMRPGGMLVQKRNPDSDPVGAPPPPMIRVKIKYGSVYHEMSISPQASFGELKKMLSGPTGIHHQDQKLMYKEKERDSKAFLDVSGVKDKSKMVLTEDPIGQEKRFLEMKKIAKTEKASKAVSDISLEVDRLGGRVSAFEMVIKKGGKVAEKDLVTVIELLMNELVKLDGIVAEGDVKLQRKMQATRVQNYVEALDALKVKNSMADGQQKQPKGRRLATIQEDSNGQRQEQKPIQSLMDMPINYKHKKQEIVEEPRNSGPGPNLMDSSTKWETFDHHASTSLSSITANNHAIPPRFNWEFFD
;
A
#
# COMPACT_ATOMS: atom_id res chain seq x y z
N MET A 1 -5.99 14.30 -102.53
CA MET A 1 -4.96 14.36 -101.46
C MET A 1 -4.53 12.94 -101.10
N ILE A 2 -3.43 12.77 -100.36
CA ILE A 2 -2.51 11.63 -100.49
C ILE A 2 -3.05 10.30 -99.94
N LYS A 3 -2.59 9.22 -100.58
CA LYS A 3 -3.04 7.82 -100.50
C LYS A 3 -2.30 7.05 -99.39
N MET A 4 -2.94 5.99 -98.89
CA MET A 4 -2.35 5.07 -97.89
C MET A 4 -1.01 4.47 -98.33
N MET A 5 -0.10 4.27 -97.38
CA MET A 5 0.83 3.13 -97.40
C MET A 5 0.81 2.42 -96.03
N ARG A 6 0.76 1.09 -96.08
CA ARG A 6 0.59 0.14 -94.97
C ARG A 6 1.91 -0.58 -94.74
N ASN A 7 2.35 -0.73 -93.49
CA ASN A 7 3.35 -1.74 -93.10
C ASN A 7 2.92 -2.45 -91.80
N LYS A 8 2.68 -3.77 -91.88
CA LYS A 8 2.70 -4.72 -90.75
C LYS A 8 3.95 -5.60 -90.94
N PRO A 9 4.74 -5.83 -89.88
CA PRO A 9 4.86 -7.17 -89.27
C PRO A 9 4.70 -7.12 -87.72
N THR A 10 4.82 -8.17 -86.91
CA THR A 10 4.44 -9.61 -86.99
C THR A 10 4.70 -10.29 -85.62
N ASN A 11 4.00 -11.40 -85.32
CA ASN A 11 4.21 -12.39 -84.25
C ASN A 11 3.86 -12.08 -82.77
N LEU A 12 2.99 -12.97 -82.26
CA LEU A 12 2.91 -13.46 -80.88
C LEU A 12 4.05 -14.50 -80.67
N PRO A 13 4.46 -14.89 -79.43
CA PRO A 13 3.63 -15.76 -78.58
C PRO A 13 3.67 -15.48 -77.07
N ALA A 14 2.80 -16.22 -76.38
CA ALA A 14 2.53 -16.31 -74.95
C ALA A 14 3.73 -16.41 -73.99
N THR A 15 3.49 -16.14 -72.70
CA THR A 15 3.48 -17.21 -71.66
C THR A 15 2.91 -16.74 -70.33
N ASN A 16 2.37 -17.69 -69.55
CA ASN A 16 1.90 -17.50 -68.18
C ASN A 16 3.05 -17.09 -67.24
N GLY A 17 2.73 -16.33 -66.18
CA GLY A 17 3.69 -16.06 -65.11
C GLY A 17 3.06 -15.22 -64.00
N GLY A 18 2.30 -15.86 -63.11
CA GLY A 18 1.74 -15.18 -61.96
C GLY A 18 2.83 -14.70 -61.00
N ARG A 19 2.71 -13.45 -60.54
CA ARG A 19 3.26 -13.04 -59.25
C ARG A 19 2.40 -11.90 -58.72
N GLU A 20 1.74 -12.15 -57.60
CA GLU A 20 1.22 -11.09 -56.73
C GLU A 20 2.43 -10.34 -56.15
N SER A 21 2.99 -9.47 -56.99
CA SER A 21 3.96 -8.49 -56.54
C SER A 21 3.20 -7.53 -55.64
N GLY A 22 3.63 -7.40 -54.38
CA GLY A 22 3.15 -6.37 -53.48
C GLY A 22 3.45 -5.01 -54.08
N GLY A 23 2.49 -4.52 -54.87
CA GLY A 23 2.57 -3.31 -55.67
C GLY A 23 2.53 -2.12 -54.74
N HIS A 24 3.69 -1.76 -54.21
CA HIS A 24 3.90 -0.51 -53.52
C HIS A 24 3.65 0.61 -54.53
N ASP A 25 2.43 1.15 -54.49
CA ASP A 25 1.96 2.13 -55.45
C ASP A 25 2.71 3.44 -55.19
N TRP A 26 3.64 3.79 -56.08
CA TRP A 26 4.51 4.96 -55.90
C TRP A 26 3.81 6.22 -56.42
N GLU A 27 3.72 7.24 -55.58
CA GLU A 27 3.16 8.54 -55.92
C GLU A 27 4.28 9.54 -56.22
N MET A 28 4.24 10.20 -57.37
CA MET A 28 5.13 11.34 -57.65
C MET A 28 4.62 12.60 -56.94
N ARG A 29 5.42 13.17 -56.06
CA ARG A 29 5.15 14.48 -55.44
C ARG A 29 5.56 15.62 -56.37
N PRO A 30 4.95 16.82 -56.27
CA PRO A 30 5.43 18.02 -56.96
C PRO A 30 6.92 18.25 -56.64
N GLY A 31 7.77 18.20 -57.68
CA GLY A 31 9.23 18.09 -57.53
C GLY A 31 9.84 16.79 -58.07
N GLY A 32 9.03 15.82 -58.53
CA GLY A 32 9.49 14.62 -59.24
C GLY A 32 9.93 13.44 -58.37
N MET A 33 9.86 13.58 -57.04
CA MET A 33 10.21 12.54 -56.09
C MET A 33 9.09 11.48 -55.99
N LEU A 34 9.40 10.22 -56.28
CA LEU A 34 8.51 9.09 -56.00
C LEU A 34 8.54 8.79 -54.50
N VAL A 35 7.37 8.80 -53.87
CA VAL A 35 7.16 8.36 -52.48
C VAL A 35 6.16 7.20 -52.45
N GLN A 36 6.41 6.21 -51.61
CA GLN A 36 5.51 5.07 -51.46
C GLN A 36 4.17 5.52 -50.87
N LYS A 37 3.04 5.24 -51.53
CA LYS A 37 1.72 5.48 -50.94
C LYS A 37 1.53 4.63 -49.69
N ARG A 38 0.95 5.24 -48.67
CA ARG A 38 0.38 4.55 -47.52
C ARG A 38 -1.12 4.42 -47.76
N ASN A 39 -1.55 3.29 -48.27
CA ASN A 39 -2.97 2.95 -48.35
C ASN A 39 -3.43 2.54 -46.94
N PRO A 40 -4.37 3.24 -46.30
CA PRO A 40 -4.81 2.91 -44.93
C PRO A 40 -5.63 1.61 -44.87
N ASP A 41 -6.21 1.17 -45.99
CA ASP A 41 -7.11 0.00 -46.06
C ASP A 41 -6.38 -1.33 -46.34
N SER A 42 -5.07 -1.31 -46.58
CA SER A 42 -4.26 -2.52 -46.82
C SER A 42 -3.40 -2.93 -45.61
N ASP A 43 -3.65 -2.34 -44.43
CA ASP A 43 -2.98 -2.70 -43.17
C ASP A 43 -4.01 -3.30 -42.19
N PRO A 44 -4.45 -4.56 -42.41
CA PRO A 44 -5.39 -5.25 -41.52
C PRO A 44 -4.68 -5.66 -40.23
N VAL A 45 -4.49 -4.68 -39.34
CA VAL A 45 -3.75 -4.77 -38.07
C VAL A 45 -2.23 -4.90 -38.30
N GLY A 46 -1.46 -4.05 -37.63
CA GLY A 46 0.00 -4.07 -37.69
C GLY A 46 0.60 -5.42 -37.28
N ALA A 47 1.88 -5.60 -37.63
CA ALA A 47 2.63 -6.88 -37.57
C ALA A 47 2.10 -7.89 -36.53
N PRO A 48 1.71 -9.11 -36.94
CA PRO A 48 1.01 -10.05 -36.08
C PRO A 48 1.83 -10.35 -34.81
N PRO A 49 1.15 -10.51 -33.65
CA PRO A 49 1.83 -10.64 -32.37
C PRO A 49 2.83 -11.80 -32.38
N PRO A 50 4.02 -11.64 -31.76
CA PRO A 50 5.07 -12.64 -31.75
C PRO A 50 4.55 -14.04 -31.35
N PRO A 51 4.91 -15.11 -32.08
CA PRO A 51 4.43 -16.45 -31.76
C PRO A 51 4.77 -16.84 -30.31
N MET A 52 3.76 -17.26 -29.56
CA MET A 52 3.95 -17.72 -28.18
C MET A 52 4.84 -18.97 -28.16
N ILE A 53 5.82 -18.97 -27.24
CA ILE A 53 6.69 -20.12 -26.99
C ILE A 53 6.11 -21.01 -25.90
N ARG A 54 6.33 -22.32 -26.00
CA ARG A 54 5.99 -23.27 -24.94
C ARG A 54 7.24 -23.61 -24.15
N VAL A 55 7.22 -23.39 -22.85
CA VAL A 55 8.33 -23.74 -21.95
C VAL A 55 7.93 -24.91 -21.06
N LYS A 56 8.85 -25.84 -20.81
CA LYS A 56 8.63 -27.03 -19.98
C LYS A 56 9.36 -26.88 -18.66
N ILE A 57 8.61 -26.68 -17.57
CA ILE A 57 9.13 -26.48 -16.23
C ILE A 57 8.97 -27.77 -15.45
N LYS A 58 10.08 -28.33 -14.98
CA LYS A 58 10.08 -29.44 -14.01
C LYS A 58 9.87 -28.87 -12.61
N TYR A 59 8.89 -29.38 -11.88
CA TYR A 59 8.71 -29.13 -10.44
C TYR A 59 8.53 -30.48 -9.74
N GLY A 60 9.43 -30.81 -8.81
CA GLY A 60 9.50 -32.15 -8.22
C GLY A 60 9.62 -33.24 -9.30
N SER A 61 8.60 -34.10 -9.40
CA SER A 61 8.49 -35.16 -10.41
C SER A 61 7.58 -34.80 -11.60
N VAL A 62 6.93 -33.62 -11.59
CA VAL A 62 5.94 -33.19 -12.58
C VAL A 62 6.57 -32.22 -13.59
N TYR A 63 6.07 -32.24 -14.82
CA TYR A 63 6.40 -31.26 -15.86
C TYR A 63 5.16 -30.43 -16.21
N HIS A 64 5.27 -29.11 -16.05
CA HIS A 64 4.25 -28.16 -16.48
C HIS A 64 4.68 -27.53 -17.81
N GLU A 65 3.81 -27.56 -18.81
CA GLU A 65 4.03 -26.89 -20.11
C GLU A 65 3.24 -25.58 -20.14
N MET A 66 3.94 -24.45 -20.20
CA MET A 66 3.35 -23.12 -20.17
C MET A 66 3.55 -22.42 -21.51
N SER A 67 2.48 -21.87 -22.09
CA SER A 67 2.57 -21.01 -23.28
C SER A 67 2.73 -19.56 -22.83
N ILE A 68 3.77 -18.87 -23.31
CA ILE A 68 4.11 -17.50 -22.90
C ILE A 68 4.74 -16.72 -24.06
N SER A 69 4.68 -15.38 -24.03
CA SER A 69 5.36 -14.54 -25.01
C SER A 69 6.90 -14.66 -24.88
N PRO A 70 7.68 -14.65 -25.98
CA PRO A 70 9.13 -14.57 -25.93
C PRO A 70 9.65 -13.33 -25.21
N GLN A 71 8.98 -12.18 -25.36
CA GLN A 71 9.34 -10.92 -24.69
C GLN A 71 8.85 -10.86 -23.23
N ALA A 72 8.23 -11.91 -22.69
CA ALA A 72 7.81 -11.92 -21.29
C ALA A 72 9.02 -12.00 -20.35
N SER A 73 8.81 -11.51 -19.13
CA SER A 73 9.73 -11.63 -18.02
C SER A 73 9.63 -13.00 -17.33
N PHE A 74 10.71 -13.40 -16.64
CA PHE A 74 10.67 -14.56 -15.74
C PHE A 74 9.66 -14.34 -14.59
N GLY A 75 9.41 -13.10 -14.17
CA GLY A 75 8.40 -12.77 -13.17
C GLY A 75 6.98 -13.09 -13.63
N GLU A 76 6.65 -12.85 -14.89
CA GLU A 76 5.36 -13.25 -15.49
C GLU A 76 5.26 -14.78 -15.59
N LEU A 77 6.34 -15.46 -15.99
CA LEU A 77 6.36 -16.93 -15.98
C LEU A 77 6.14 -17.50 -14.56
N LYS A 78 6.77 -16.92 -13.53
CA LYS A 78 6.55 -17.31 -12.12
C LYS A 78 5.10 -17.09 -11.66
N LYS A 79 4.47 -15.98 -12.06
CA LYS A 79 3.04 -15.72 -11.82
C LYS A 79 2.16 -16.79 -12.48
N MET A 80 2.41 -17.11 -13.76
CA MET A 80 1.67 -18.16 -14.46
C MET A 80 1.86 -19.55 -13.83
N LEU A 81 3.05 -19.86 -13.31
CA LEU A 81 3.35 -21.08 -12.58
C LEU A 81 2.71 -21.14 -11.17
N SER A 82 2.32 -20.00 -10.58
CA SER A 82 1.76 -19.97 -9.23
C SER A 82 0.43 -20.72 -9.12
N GLY A 83 -0.39 -20.71 -10.18
CA GLY A 83 -1.62 -21.50 -10.28
C GLY A 83 -1.38 -23.02 -10.25
N PRO A 84 -0.66 -23.61 -11.23
CA PRO A 84 -0.48 -25.06 -11.33
C PRO A 84 0.47 -25.67 -10.29
N THR A 85 1.31 -24.88 -9.63
CA THR A 85 2.26 -25.38 -8.60
C THR A 85 1.85 -25.02 -7.17
N GLY A 86 0.95 -24.05 -6.98
CA GLY A 86 0.61 -23.50 -5.66
C GLY A 86 1.68 -22.60 -5.03
N ILE A 87 2.90 -22.56 -5.56
CA ILE A 87 4.00 -21.77 -5.00
C ILE A 87 3.83 -20.30 -5.38
N HIS A 88 3.88 -19.40 -4.39
CA HIS A 88 3.81 -17.96 -4.63
C HIS A 88 4.99 -17.45 -5.48
N HIS A 89 4.75 -16.55 -6.44
CA HIS A 89 5.74 -16.14 -7.44
C HIS A 89 7.05 -15.52 -6.89
N GLN A 90 7.08 -15.06 -5.64
CA GLN A 90 8.29 -14.61 -4.95
C GLN A 90 9.12 -15.76 -4.39
N ASP A 91 8.47 -16.86 -4.00
CA ASP A 91 9.04 -18.04 -3.36
C ASP A 91 9.54 -19.05 -4.43
N GLN A 92 9.43 -18.69 -5.72
CA GLN A 92 9.82 -19.50 -6.87
C GLN A 92 11.25 -19.21 -7.36
N LYS A 93 12.14 -20.19 -7.22
CA LYS A 93 13.50 -20.19 -7.76
C LYS A 93 13.54 -20.93 -9.10
N LEU A 94 13.76 -20.20 -10.20
CA LEU A 94 13.64 -20.74 -11.55
C LEU A 94 15.02 -20.83 -12.23
N MET A 95 15.42 -22.05 -12.57
CA MET A 95 16.73 -22.40 -13.14
C MET A 95 16.62 -22.66 -14.64
N TYR A 96 17.44 -21.98 -15.44
CA TYR A 96 17.57 -22.20 -16.89
C TYR A 96 19.03 -22.24 -17.34
N LYS A 97 19.43 -23.39 -17.92
CA LYS A 97 20.83 -23.74 -18.22
C LYS A 97 21.71 -23.66 -16.97
N GLU A 98 21.31 -24.36 -15.91
CA GLU A 98 22.00 -24.43 -14.59
C GLU A 98 22.17 -23.08 -13.86
N LYS A 99 21.72 -21.97 -14.46
CA LYS A 99 21.75 -20.63 -13.89
C LYS A 99 20.38 -20.21 -13.39
N GLU A 100 20.34 -19.69 -12.17
CA GLU A 100 19.18 -19.01 -11.59
C GLU A 100 18.81 -17.76 -12.39
N ARG A 101 17.50 -17.48 -12.50
CA ARG A 101 16.97 -16.38 -13.30
C ARG A 101 16.16 -15.40 -12.45
N ASP A 102 16.62 -14.15 -12.47
CA ASP A 102 15.96 -13.03 -11.82
C ASP A 102 14.59 -12.75 -12.46
N SER A 103 13.61 -12.37 -11.64
CA SER A 103 12.23 -12.12 -12.08
C SER A 103 12.10 -10.93 -13.06
N LYS A 104 13.06 -9.99 -13.09
CA LYS A 104 13.10 -8.85 -14.02
C LYS A 104 13.78 -9.18 -15.35
N ALA A 105 14.45 -10.32 -15.47
CA ALA A 105 15.04 -10.75 -16.73
C ALA A 105 13.95 -11.15 -17.73
N PHE A 106 14.22 -10.94 -19.02
CA PHE A 106 13.36 -11.39 -20.13
C PHE A 106 13.76 -12.78 -20.64
N LEU A 107 12.78 -13.53 -21.14
CA LEU A 107 12.95 -14.91 -21.63
C LEU A 107 13.80 -14.95 -22.91
N ASP A 108 13.49 -14.11 -23.90
CA ASP A 108 14.23 -13.96 -25.16
C ASP A 108 15.70 -13.55 -24.96
N VAL A 109 15.97 -12.49 -24.17
CA VAL A 109 17.32 -12.03 -23.79
C VAL A 109 18.09 -13.13 -23.04
N SER A 110 17.38 -13.94 -22.26
CA SER A 110 17.96 -15.11 -21.58
C SER A 110 18.25 -16.30 -22.50
N GLY A 111 17.85 -16.23 -23.78
CA GLY A 111 18.00 -17.30 -24.76
C GLY A 111 17.02 -18.46 -24.57
N VAL A 112 15.82 -18.18 -24.04
CA VAL A 112 14.70 -19.13 -23.96
C VAL A 112 13.99 -19.18 -25.32
N LYS A 113 13.62 -20.39 -25.78
CA LYS A 113 12.97 -20.66 -27.08
C LYS A 113 11.79 -21.63 -26.88
N ASP A 114 11.04 -21.93 -27.94
CA ASP A 114 10.03 -22.99 -27.89
C ASP A 114 10.65 -24.33 -27.45
N LYS A 115 9.94 -25.04 -26.57
CA LYS A 115 10.32 -26.29 -25.90
C LYS A 115 11.55 -26.20 -24.98
N SER A 116 11.99 -25.01 -24.60
CA SER A 116 13.04 -24.83 -23.57
C SER A 116 12.66 -25.53 -22.26
N LYS A 117 13.62 -26.25 -21.66
CA LYS A 117 13.47 -26.95 -20.38
C LYS A 117 14.02 -26.09 -19.24
N MET A 118 13.30 -26.06 -18.13
CA MET A 118 13.62 -25.26 -16.94
C MET A 118 13.31 -26.09 -15.69
N VAL A 119 13.92 -25.77 -14.56
CA VAL A 119 13.60 -26.39 -13.27
C VAL A 119 13.10 -25.32 -12.32
N LEU A 120 11.96 -25.57 -11.69
CA LEU A 120 11.44 -24.79 -10.57
C LEU A 120 11.81 -25.50 -9.27
N THR A 121 12.41 -24.74 -8.37
CA THR A 121 12.64 -25.11 -6.97
C THR A 121 11.94 -24.08 -6.09
N GLU A 122 11.48 -24.50 -4.93
CA GLU A 122 10.94 -23.61 -3.91
C GLU A 122 12.07 -23.00 -3.07
N ASP A 123 11.95 -21.72 -2.73
CA ASP A 123 12.84 -21.05 -1.77
C ASP A 123 12.19 -21.06 -0.37
N PRO A 124 12.56 -22.00 0.53
CA PRO A 124 11.96 -22.08 1.86
C PRO A 124 12.29 -20.86 2.74
N ILE A 125 13.39 -20.16 2.45
CA ILE A 125 13.79 -18.94 3.20
C ILE A 125 12.90 -17.77 2.76
N GLY A 126 12.63 -17.66 1.45
CA GLY A 126 11.68 -16.70 0.89
C GLY A 126 10.26 -16.90 1.44
N GLN A 127 9.80 -18.15 1.46
CA GLN A 127 8.49 -18.53 2.01
C GLN A 127 8.33 -18.14 3.49
N GLU A 128 9.25 -18.55 4.37
CA GLU A 128 9.18 -18.23 5.81
C GLU A 128 9.23 -16.72 6.04
N LYS A 129 10.11 -16.00 5.33
CA LYS A 129 10.16 -14.53 5.40
C LYS A 129 8.81 -13.89 5.06
N ARG A 130 8.16 -14.35 3.98
CA ARG A 130 6.83 -13.86 3.56
C ARG A 130 5.76 -14.18 4.61
N PHE A 131 5.74 -15.39 5.18
CA PHE A 131 4.81 -15.74 6.26
C PHE A 131 4.98 -14.88 7.51
N LEU A 132 6.23 -14.63 7.93
CA LEU A 132 6.52 -13.77 9.07
C LEU A 132 6.11 -12.30 8.81
N GLU A 133 6.30 -11.80 7.58
CA GLU A 133 5.88 -10.47 7.16
C GLU A 133 4.35 -10.33 7.12
N MET A 134 3.64 -11.27 6.49
CA MET A 134 2.17 -11.32 6.49
C MET A 134 1.60 -11.36 7.92
N LYS A 135 2.21 -12.13 8.83
CA LYS A 135 1.79 -12.21 10.24
C LYS A 135 1.98 -10.88 10.98
N LYS A 136 3.04 -10.12 10.68
CA LYS A 136 3.26 -8.76 11.22
C LYS A 136 2.25 -7.75 10.68
N ILE A 137 1.97 -7.80 9.37
CA ILE A 137 0.96 -6.95 8.71
C ILE A 137 -0.41 -7.22 9.34
N ALA A 138 -0.86 -8.48 9.38
CA ALA A 138 -2.15 -8.86 9.96
C ALA A 138 -2.30 -8.48 11.45
N LYS A 139 -1.22 -8.55 12.25
CA LYS A 139 -1.22 -8.05 13.65
C LYS A 139 -1.44 -6.54 13.70
N THR A 140 -0.73 -5.79 12.85
CA THR A 140 -0.82 -4.32 12.77
C THR A 140 -2.19 -3.88 12.26
N GLU A 141 -2.73 -4.53 11.23
CA GLU A 141 -4.06 -4.28 10.69
C GLU A 141 -5.16 -4.60 11.72
N LYS A 142 -5.06 -5.72 12.44
CA LYS A 142 -6.00 -6.05 13.53
C LYS A 142 -5.98 -4.99 14.63
N ALA A 143 -4.81 -4.51 15.02
CA ALA A 143 -4.68 -3.42 16.00
C ALA A 143 -5.24 -2.09 15.46
N SER A 144 -4.97 -1.75 14.19
CA SER A 144 -5.47 -0.53 13.55
C SER A 144 -6.98 -0.53 13.42
N LYS A 145 -7.58 -1.66 13.01
CA LYS A 145 -9.03 -1.85 12.98
C LYS A 145 -9.64 -1.70 14.37
N ALA A 146 -9.07 -2.33 15.40
CA ALA A 146 -9.59 -2.20 16.76
C ALA A 146 -9.54 -0.74 17.28
N VAL A 147 -8.48 0.01 17.00
CA VAL A 147 -8.40 1.45 17.33
C VAL A 147 -9.41 2.28 16.53
N SER A 148 -9.66 1.93 15.27
CA SER A 148 -10.66 2.60 14.42
C SER A 148 -12.09 2.34 14.90
N ASP A 149 -12.41 1.10 15.24
CA ASP A 149 -13.72 0.71 15.76
C ASP A 149 -14.00 1.42 17.11
N ILE A 150 -13.00 1.54 17.99
CA ILE A 150 -13.11 2.34 19.23
C ILE A 150 -13.23 3.84 18.92
N SER A 151 -12.51 4.38 17.93
CA SER A 151 -12.63 5.80 17.54
C SER A 151 -14.07 6.18 17.24
N LEU A 152 -14.80 5.33 16.50
CA LEU A 152 -16.20 5.57 16.15
C LEU A 152 -17.11 5.60 17.38
N GLU A 153 -16.87 4.75 18.37
CA GLU A 153 -17.61 4.76 19.63
C GLU A 153 -17.26 5.98 20.49
N VAL A 154 -15.98 6.38 20.52
CA VAL A 154 -15.52 7.62 21.18
C VAL A 154 -16.12 8.87 20.52
N ASP A 155 -16.26 8.89 19.18
CA ASP A 155 -16.95 9.96 18.44
C ASP A 155 -18.44 10.03 18.82
N ARG A 156 -19.11 8.88 18.89
CA ARG A 156 -20.52 8.76 19.30
C ARG A 156 -20.75 9.21 20.74
N LEU A 157 -19.86 8.83 21.67
CA LEU A 157 -19.91 9.27 23.06
C LEU A 157 -19.62 10.77 23.18
N GLY A 158 -18.61 11.28 22.47
CA GLY A 158 -18.29 12.71 22.40
C GLY A 158 -19.49 13.56 21.93
N GLY A 159 -20.25 13.08 20.95
CA GLY A 159 -21.51 13.72 20.53
C GLY A 159 -22.55 13.84 21.65
N ARG A 160 -22.63 12.85 22.56
CA ARG A 160 -23.48 12.92 23.76
C ARG A 160 -22.95 13.92 24.79
N VAL A 161 -21.62 13.99 24.97
CA VAL A 161 -20.99 14.99 25.85
C VAL A 161 -21.34 16.40 25.38
N SER A 162 -21.12 16.73 24.10
CA SER A 162 -21.46 18.05 23.55
C SER A 162 -22.95 18.38 23.61
N ALA A 163 -23.83 17.39 23.51
CA ALA A 163 -25.26 17.59 23.74
C ALA A 163 -25.57 17.97 25.21
N PHE A 164 -24.96 17.30 26.18
CA PHE A 164 -25.08 17.66 27.61
C PHE A 164 -24.48 19.04 27.91
N GLU A 165 -23.32 19.37 27.35
CA GLU A 165 -22.71 20.70 27.46
C GLU A 165 -23.67 21.79 26.96
N MET A 166 -24.31 21.57 25.80
CA MET A 166 -25.27 22.53 25.25
C MET A 166 -26.53 22.69 26.12
N VAL A 167 -27.07 21.60 26.67
CA VAL A 167 -28.26 21.64 27.55
C VAL A 167 -27.94 22.43 28.82
N ILE A 168 -26.83 22.11 29.50
CA ILE A 168 -26.41 22.77 30.74
C ILE A 168 -26.06 24.24 30.48
N LYS A 169 -25.38 24.56 29.36
CA LYS A 169 -25.09 25.95 28.95
C LYS A 169 -26.35 26.78 28.67
N LYS A 170 -27.46 26.14 28.28
CA LYS A 170 -28.78 26.78 28.11
C LYS A 170 -29.59 26.84 29.42
N GLY A 171 -29.03 26.42 30.55
CA GLY A 171 -29.72 26.37 31.85
C GLY A 171 -30.66 25.18 32.03
N GLY A 172 -30.63 24.19 31.12
CA GLY A 172 -31.36 22.93 31.27
C GLY A 172 -30.64 21.96 32.19
N LYS A 173 -31.40 21.12 32.91
CA LYS A 173 -30.86 20.09 33.81
C LYS A 173 -30.71 18.75 33.09
N VAL A 174 -29.56 18.11 33.23
CA VAL A 174 -29.32 16.72 32.78
C VAL A 174 -29.44 15.80 33.99
N ALA A 175 -29.99 14.60 33.85
CA ALA A 175 -30.06 13.67 34.97
C ALA A 175 -28.65 13.12 35.30
N GLU A 176 -28.26 13.14 36.58
CA GLU A 176 -26.91 12.74 37.01
C GLU A 176 -26.55 11.32 36.58
N LYS A 177 -27.52 10.39 36.64
CA LYS A 177 -27.37 9.01 36.14
C LYS A 177 -26.88 8.94 34.68
N ASP A 178 -27.31 9.89 33.83
CA ASP A 178 -27.00 9.86 32.40
C ASP A 178 -25.60 10.43 32.13
N LEU A 179 -25.12 11.35 32.98
CA LEU A 179 -23.72 11.78 33.00
C LEU A 179 -22.81 10.64 33.45
N VAL A 180 -23.13 9.99 34.57
CA VAL A 180 -22.37 8.84 35.12
C VAL A 180 -22.28 7.70 34.11
N THR A 181 -23.39 7.33 33.46
CA THR A 181 -23.40 6.28 32.42
C THR A 181 -22.48 6.61 31.24
N VAL A 182 -22.35 7.89 30.84
CA VAL A 182 -21.41 8.25 29.75
C VAL A 182 -19.95 8.20 30.22
N ILE A 183 -19.66 8.57 31.47
CA ILE A 183 -18.32 8.42 32.06
C ILE A 183 -17.94 6.92 32.08
N GLU A 184 -18.82 6.03 32.54
CA GLU A 184 -18.59 4.58 32.56
C GLU A 184 -18.32 4.02 31.15
N LEU A 185 -19.10 4.43 30.14
CA LEU A 185 -18.89 4.02 28.75
C LEU A 185 -17.54 4.53 28.20
N LEU A 186 -17.17 5.78 28.48
CA LEU A 186 -15.87 6.34 28.09
C LEU A 186 -14.70 5.59 28.75
N MET A 187 -14.81 5.28 30.05
CA MET A 187 -13.79 4.51 30.76
C MET A 187 -13.66 3.09 30.22
N ASN A 188 -14.76 2.45 29.80
CA ASN A 188 -14.72 1.15 29.14
C ASN A 188 -13.97 1.20 27.79
N GLU A 189 -14.15 2.26 26.99
CA GLU A 189 -13.37 2.46 25.76
C GLU A 189 -11.89 2.74 26.04
N LEU A 190 -11.55 3.44 27.14
CA LEU A 190 -10.17 3.64 27.56
C LEU A 190 -9.47 2.32 27.91
N VAL A 191 -10.13 1.45 28.69
CA VAL A 191 -9.59 0.13 29.05
C VAL A 191 -9.40 -0.75 27.81
N LYS A 192 -10.32 -0.68 26.83
CA LYS A 192 -10.15 -1.37 25.54
C LYS A 192 -8.96 -0.85 24.75
N LEU A 193 -8.71 0.47 24.73
CA LEU A 193 -7.53 1.06 24.08
C LEU A 193 -6.24 0.57 24.73
N ASP A 194 -6.16 0.53 26.06
CA ASP A 194 -4.97 0.04 26.77
C ASP A 194 -4.67 -1.44 26.50
N GLY A 195 -5.71 -2.25 26.30
CA GLY A 195 -5.59 -3.66 25.88
C GLY A 195 -5.03 -3.87 24.46
N ILE A 196 -5.00 -2.85 23.60
CA ILE A 196 -4.52 -2.99 22.21
C ILE A 196 -2.99 -2.86 22.16
N VAL A 197 -2.29 -3.98 21.92
CA VAL A 197 -0.85 -3.99 21.62
C VAL A 197 -0.61 -3.44 20.21
N ALA A 198 -0.07 -2.22 20.12
CA ALA A 198 0.19 -1.51 18.88
C ALA A 198 1.60 -0.91 18.83
N GLU A 199 2.15 -0.83 17.62
CA GLU A 199 3.48 -0.30 17.29
C GLU A 199 3.35 0.78 16.20
N GLY A 200 4.41 1.57 15.96
CA GLY A 200 4.43 2.63 14.94
C GLY A 200 3.25 3.61 15.02
N ASP A 201 2.66 3.93 13.88
CA ASP A 201 1.57 4.91 13.75
C ASP A 201 0.29 4.47 14.48
N VAL A 202 0.00 3.17 14.56
CA VAL A 202 -1.17 2.64 15.28
C VAL A 202 -1.05 2.93 16.78
N LYS A 203 0.17 2.92 17.34
CA LYS A 203 0.43 3.33 18.72
C LYS A 203 0.15 4.83 18.94
N LEU A 204 0.43 5.67 17.94
CA LEU A 204 0.11 7.10 17.98
C LEU A 204 -1.40 7.34 17.89
N GLN A 205 -2.10 6.64 16.99
CA GLN A 205 -3.57 6.67 16.89
C GLN A 205 -4.22 6.26 18.23
N ARG A 206 -3.77 5.14 18.82
CA ARG A 206 -4.24 4.67 20.14
C ARG A 206 -4.06 5.73 21.23
N LYS A 207 -2.88 6.37 21.29
CA LYS A 207 -2.61 7.46 22.24
C LYS A 207 -3.53 8.67 22.02
N MET A 208 -3.76 9.06 20.76
CA MET A 208 -4.66 10.15 20.41
C MET A 208 -6.09 9.88 20.90
N GLN A 209 -6.63 8.67 20.69
CA GLN A 209 -7.97 8.32 21.17
C GLN A 209 -8.03 8.30 22.71
N ALA A 210 -7.00 7.79 23.39
CA ALA A 210 -6.94 7.81 24.86
C ALA A 210 -7.00 9.25 25.42
N THR A 211 -6.26 10.20 24.81
CA THR A 211 -6.34 11.62 25.18
C THR A 211 -7.72 12.22 24.88
N ARG A 212 -8.38 11.85 23.77
CA ARG A 212 -9.75 12.31 23.49
C ARG A 212 -10.75 11.83 24.55
N VAL A 213 -10.64 10.57 24.96
CA VAL A 213 -11.48 9.99 26.02
C VAL A 213 -11.26 10.72 27.34
N GLN A 214 -10.01 10.96 27.74
CA GLN A 214 -9.67 11.72 28.95
C GLN A 214 -10.31 13.12 28.94
N ASN A 215 -10.16 13.88 27.84
CA ASN A 215 -10.77 15.20 27.70
C ASN A 215 -12.31 15.16 27.83
N TYR A 216 -12.97 14.13 27.30
CA TYR A 216 -14.43 13.97 27.42
C TYR A 216 -14.87 13.60 28.85
N VAL A 217 -14.10 12.82 29.59
CA VAL A 217 -14.36 12.51 31.00
C VAL A 217 -14.20 13.77 31.86
N GLU A 218 -13.10 14.51 31.70
CA GLU A 218 -12.87 15.79 32.40
C GLU A 218 -14.01 16.81 32.16
N ALA A 219 -14.50 16.89 30.91
CA ALA A 219 -15.65 17.71 30.56
C ALA A 219 -16.92 17.26 31.29
N LEU A 220 -17.21 15.95 31.34
CA LEU A 220 -18.38 15.40 32.05
C LEU A 220 -18.32 15.63 33.57
N ASP A 221 -17.16 15.50 34.19
CA ASP A 221 -16.97 15.80 35.62
C ASP A 221 -17.20 17.29 35.90
N ALA A 222 -16.67 18.18 35.05
CA ALA A 222 -16.94 19.62 35.15
C ALA A 222 -18.43 19.96 34.92
N LEU A 223 -19.13 19.24 34.05
CA LEU A 223 -20.58 19.36 33.88
C LEU A 223 -21.35 18.85 35.09
N LYS A 224 -20.94 17.73 35.69
CA LYS A 224 -21.56 17.14 36.88
C LYS A 224 -21.59 18.14 38.04
N VAL A 225 -20.47 18.83 38.28
CA VAL A 225 -20.37 19.90 39.28
C VAL A 225 -21.29 21.08 38.93
N LYS A 226 -21.26 21.59 37.68
CA LYS A 226 -22.12 22.71 37.24
C LYS A 226 -23.61 22.40 37.35
N ASN A 227 -24.01 21.18 37.00
CA ASN A 227 -25.40 20.69 37.03
C ASN A 227 -25.96 20.58 38.46
N SER A 228 -25.10 20.31 39.45
CA SER A 228 -25.47 20.35 40.88
C SER A 228 -25.55 21.77 41.46
N MET A 229 -24.73 22.71 40.99
CA MET A 229 -24.81 24.11 41.43
C MET A 229 -26.04 24.87 40.91
N ALA A 230 -26.67 24.40 39.83
CA ALA A 230 -27.87 25.01 39.26
C ALA A 230 -29.08 24.99 40.23
N ASP A 231 -29.15 24.02 41.16
CA ASP A 231 -30.21 23.97 42.18
C ASP A 231 -30.10 25.11 43.23
N GLY A 232 -28.94 25.77 43.33
CA GLY A 232 -28.66 26.78 44.37
C GLY A 232 -29.17 28.20 44.07
N GLN A 233 -29.46 28.55 42.82
CA GLN A 233 -29.72 29.96 42.43
C GLN A 233 -31.21 30.36 42.38
N GLN A 234 -32.15 29.46 42.68
CA GLN A 234 -33.58 29.75 42.60
C GLN A 234 -34.23 30.17 43.94
N LYS A 235 -33.55 31.03 44.73
CA LYS A 235 -34.14 31.78 45.85
C LYS A 235 -33.71 33.25 45.84
N GLN A 236 -34.27 34.02 44.90
CA GLN A 236 -34.35 35.48 45.00
C GLN A 236 -35.46 35.86 46.01
N PRO A 237 -35.16 36.52 47.14
CA PRO A 237 -36.20 37.08 47.99
C PRO A 237 -36.78 38.33 47.33
N LYS A 238 -37.99 38.21 46.77
CA LYS A 238 -38.78 39.39 46.36
C LYS A 238 -39.12 40.24 47.58
N GLY A 239 -38.54 41.44 47.72
CA GLY A 239 -39.11 42.44 48.63
C GLY A 239 -38.19 43.54 49.16
N ARG A 240 -37.97 44.59 48.37
CA ARG A 240 -38.32 45.96 48.79
C ARG A 240 -38.24 46.94 47.61
N ARG A 241 -39.35 47.63 47.35
CA ARG A 241 -39.35 48.91 46.62
C ARG A 241 -38.94 50.01 47.59
N LEU A 242 -38.15 50.97 47.12
CA LEU A 242 -38.18 52.38 47.53
C LEU A 242 -37.53 53.20 46.40
N ALA A 243 -38.27 54.17 45.86
CA ALA A 243 -37.72 55.34 45.17
C ALA A 243 -37.50 56.44 46.23
N THR A 244 -36.84 57.58 46.05
CA THR A 244 -36.37 58.36 44.87
C THR A 244 -35.08 59.11 45.35
N ILE A 245 -34.21 59.67 44.51
CA ILE A 245 -34.12 61.12 44.17
C ILE A 245 -32.91 61.33 43.23
N GLN A 246 -33.01 62.33 42.34
CA GLN A 246 -32.00 62.77 41.35
C GLN A 246 -31.01 63.82 41.91
N GLU A 247 -30.18 64.37 41.01
CA GLU A 247 -29.23 65.51 41.14
C GLU A 247 -27.75 65.12 41.33
N ASP A 248 -26.79 65.64 40.55
CA ASP A 248 -26.89 66.31 39.23
C ASP A 248 -25.53 66.29 38.47
N SER A 249 -25.57 66.53 37.15
CA SER A 249 -24.56 67.17 36.25
C SER A 249 -23.04 67.06 36.55
N ASN A 250 -22.16 66.70 35.59
CA ASN A 250 -21.79 67.57 34.45
C ASN A 250 -20.71 66.92 33.51
N GLY A 251 -20.79 67.13 32.18
CA GLY A 251 -19.69 67.02 31.18
C GLY A 251 -19.10 65.63 30.87
N GLN A 252 -18.68 65.26 29.64
CA GLN A 252 -18.72 65.88 28.30
C GLN A 252 -18.94 64.79 27.22
N ARG A 253 -19.34 65.18 25.99
CA ARG A 253 -19.48 64.29 24.82
C ARG A 253 -18.34 64.49 23.81
N GLN A 254 -17.78 63.39 23.29
CA GLN A 254 -17.24 63.13 21.93
C GLN A 254 -16.41 61.83 22.03
N GLU A 255 -16.34 60.89 21.07
CA GLU A 255 -16.90 60.80 19.71
C GLU A 255 -17.09 59.30 19.32
N GLN A 256 -17.68 58.97 18.17
CA GLN A 256 -17.85 57.57 17.71
C GLN A 256 -17.35 57.35 16.28
N LYS A 257 -17.02 56.07 16.01
CA LYS A 257 -16.88 55.35 14.71
C LYS A 257 -15.42 55.14 14.22
N PRO A 258 -15.17 54.24 13.23
CA PRO A 258 -15.30 52.79 13.41
C PRO A 258 -14.12 52.01 12.78
N ILE A 259 -13.87 50.75 13.18
CA ILE A 259 -13.05 49.85 12.35
C ILE A 259 -13.73 48.50 12.15
N GLN A 260 -13.81 48.10 10.88
CA GLN A 260 -14.34 46.83 10.39
C GLN A 260 -13.29 45.70 10.50
N SER A 261 -13.79 44.47 10.65
CA SER A 261 -13.32 43.25 9.98
C SER A 261 -11.79 43.03 9.80
N LEU A 262 -11.27 41.97 10.42
CA LEU A 262 -10.74 40.86 9.60
C LEU A 262 -10.81 39.51 10.34
N MET A 263 -10.82 38.44 9.55
CA MET A 263 -10.71 37.04 9.99
C MET A 263 -9.25 36.68 10.38
N ASP A 264 -9.07 35.40 10.69
CA ASP A 264 -7.81 34.63 10.64
C ASP A 264 -6.88 34.65 11.86
N MET A 265 -7.05 33.59 12.65
CA MET A 265 -5.95 32.94 13.40
C MET A 265 -4.87 32.44 12.42
N PRO A 266 -3.61 32.33 12.89
CA PRO A 266 -3.13 30.95 13.04
C PRO A 266 -2.38 30.65 14.34
N ILE A 267 -2.44 29.37 14.71
CA ILE A 267 -1.85 28.77 15.91
C ILE A 267 -0.36 28.49 15.68
N ASN A 268 0.51 28.90 16.61
CA ASN A 268 1.94 28.61 16.54
C ASN A 268 2.28 27.20 17.09
N TYR A 269 2.39 26.23 16.19
CA TYR A 269 2.96 24.92 16.49
C TYR A 269 4.48 24.91 16.25
N LYS A 270 5.28 24.80 17.32
CA LYS A 270 6.72 24.52 17.20
C LYS A 270 6.96 23.04 16.87
N HIS A 271 6.98 22.71 15.58
CA HIS A 271 7.64 21.50 15.11
C HIS A 271 9.17 21.65 15.23
N LYS A 272 9.85 20.59 15.68
CA LYS A 272 11.31 20.44 15.54
C LYS A 272 11.57 19.14 14.78
N LYS A 273 11.92 19.24 13.50
CA LYS A 273 12.48 18.16 12.71
C LYS A 273 13.75 18.66 12.03
N GLN A 274 14.77 17.81 11.99
CA GLN A 274 16.02 18.07 11.29
C GLN A 274 15.82 17.90 9.78
N GLU A 275 16.57 18.64 8.99
CA GLU A 275 16.83 18.33 7.59
C GLU A 275 18.32 18.54 7.29
N ILE A 276 18.86 17.72 6.40
CA ILE A 276 20.28 17.59 6.05
C ILE A 276 20.44 18.09 4.62
N VAL A 277 21.56 18.76 4.32
CA VAL A 277 21.90 19.25 2.99
C VAL A 277 23.32 18.78 2.62
N GLU A 278 23.44 18.05 1.51
CA GLU A 278 24.70 17.74 0.79
C GLU A 278 25.11 18.97 -0.07
N GLU A 279 26.30 19.16 -0.65
CA GLU A 279 27.42 18.34 -1.18
C GLU A 279 28.69 19.29 -1.20
N PRO A 280 29.85 19.08 -1.89
CA PRO A 280 30.34 17.95 -2.69
C PRO A 280 31.81 17.47 -2.44
N ARG A 281 32.12 16.34 -3.11
CA ARG A 281 33.37 15.61 -3.43
C ARG A 281 34.71 16.39 -3.54
N ASN A 282 35.85 15.81 -3.11
CA ASN A 282 36.75 14.93 -3.92
C ASN A 282 38.18 14.75 -3.32
N SER A 283 38.91 13.70 -3.77
CA SER A 283 40.39 13.45 -3.66
C SER A 283 40.96 12.73 -2.42
N GLY A 284 41.69 11.62 -2.65
CA GLY A 284 42.62 10.97 -1.69
C GLY A 284 44.10 11.30 -2.03
N PRO A 285 45.12 10.46 -1.69
CA PRO A 285 45.09 9.15 -1.02
C PRO A 285 46.17 8.88 0.08
N GLY A 286 45.85 8.00 1.04
CA GLY A 286 46.81 7.12 1.77
C GLY A 286 47.86 7.76 2.71
N PRO A 287 48.74 6.93 3.32
CA PRO A 287 48.34 5.87 4.25
C PRO A 287 49.06 6.00 5.61
N ASN A 288 48.55 5.37 6.66
CA ASN A 288 49.43 4.83 7.71
C ASN A 288 48.84 3.66 8.49
N LEU A 289 49.75 2.76 8.85
CA LEU A 289 49.58 1.45 9.44
C LEU A 289 49.53 1.55 10.98
N MET A 290 48.58 0.89 11.65
CA MET A 290 48.91 0.15 12.88
C MET A 290 47.89 -0.94 13.21
N ASP A 291 48.45 -2.07 13.63
CA ASP A 291 47.83 -3.35 14.00
C ASP A 291 46.91 -3.27 15.24
N SER A 292 45.86 -4.11 15.24
CA SER A 292 45.21 -4.65 16.44
C SER A 292 44.34 -5.85 16.07
N SER A 293 45.00 -6.98 15.81
CA SER A 293 44.35 -8.30 15.73
C SER A 293 43.45 -8.57 16.94
N THR A 294 42.18 -8.93 16.70
CA THR A 294 41.38 -9.67 17.68
C THR A 294 40.75 -10.87 16.99
N LYS A 295 41.21 -12.03 17.43
CA LYS A 295 40.94 -13.37 16.92
C LYS A 295 39.59 -13.85 17.46
N TRP A 296 38.67 -14.24 16.58
CA TRP A 296 37.45 -14.95 16.98
C TRP A 296 37.81 -16.38 17.35
N GLU A 297 37.49 -16.81 18.57
CA GLU A 297 37.77 -18.18 19.03
C GLU A 297 36.68 -19.16 18.64
N THR A 298 37.12 -20.30 18.12
CA THR A 298 36.34 -21.49 17.82
C THR A 298 35.78 -22.09 19.11
N PHE A 299 34.48 -22.40 19.14
CA PHE A 299 33.91 -23.24 20.20
C PHE A 299 33.80 -24.68 19.68
N ASP A 300 34.78 -25.50 20.04
CA ASP A 300 34.86 -26.90 19.61
C ASP A 300 34.10 -27.85 20.54
N HIS A 301 33.82 -29.05 20.02
CA HIS A 301 32.89 -30.01 20.62
C HIS A 301 33.43 -30.71 21.87
N HIS A 302 32.54 -31.06 22.81
CA HIS A 302 32.78 -32.16 23.76
C HIS A 302 32.00 -33.41 23.35
N ALA A 303 32.72 -34.49 23.07
CA ALA A 303 32.22 -35.86 23.14
C ALA A 303 32.25 -36.32 24.63
N SER A 304 31.62 -37.41 25.09
CA SER A 304 31.19 -38.64 24.40
C SER A 304 30.07 -39.32 25.22
N THR A 305 29.34 -40.27 24.63
CA THR A 305 29.22 -41.66 25.11
C THR A 305 28.65 -42.53 23.99
N SER A 306 29.20 -43.74 23.83
CA SER A 306 28.82 -44.72 22.80
C SER A 306 27.68 -45.63 23.27
N LEU A 307 26.83 -46.10 22.35
CA LEU A 307 26.20 -47.43 22.45
C LEU A 307 25.67 -47.93 21.09
N SER A 308 26.41 -48.89 20.54
CA SER A 308 26.04 -50.07 19.73
C SER A 308 24.84 -50.04 18.76
N SER A 309 25.15 -50.50 17.54
CA SER A 309 24.24 -50.85 16.45
C SER A 309 23.25 -51.99 16.76
N ILE A 310 22.01 -51.86 16.27
CA ILE A 310 21.14 -53.00 15.93
C ILE A 310 20.50 -52.76 14.56
N THR A 311 20.61 -53.74 13.67
CA THR A 311 20.04 -53.75 12.32
C THR A 311 18.58 -54.20 12.35
N ALA A 312 17.65 -53.44 11.76
CA ALA A 312 16.31 -53.95 11.42
C ALA A 312 15.68 -53.18 10.24
N ASN A 313 15.23 -53.92 9.23
CA ASN A 313 14.26 -53.43 8.24
C ASN A 313 12.94 -53.06 8.94
N ASN A 314 12.26 -52.02 8.47
CA ASN A 314 10.86 -52.12 8.02
C ASN A 314 10.35 -50.83 7.39
N HIS A 315 9.40 -50.96 6.45
CA HIS A 315 8.69 -49.84 5.83
C HIS A 315 7.95 -48.99 6.87
N ALA A 316 8.13 -47.67 6.82
CA ALA A 316 7.27 -46.71 7.51
C ALA A 316 6.81 -45.62 6.53
N ILE A 317 5.49 -45.46 6.41
CA ILE A 317 4.83 -44.45 5.59
C ILE A 317 4.87 -43.12 6.36
N PRO A 318 5.27 -41.97 5.75
CA PRO A 318 5.25 -40.70 6.44
C PRO A 318 3.80 -40.26 6.75
N PRO A 319 3.51 -39.72 7.95
CA PRO A 319 2.16 -39.37 8.35
C PRO A 319 1.64 -38.18 7.53
N ARG A 320 0.41 -38.27 7.02
CA ARG A 320 -0.30 -37.12 6.46
C ARG A 320 -0.85 -36.27 7.59
N PHE A 321 -0.47 -34.99 7.61
CA PHE A 321 -1.07 -34.00 8.49
C PHE A 321 -2.49 -33.68 8.01
N ASN A 322 -3.49 -33.87 8.88
CA ASN A 322 -4.89 -33.58 8.58
C ASN A 322 -5.19 -32.14 9.01
N TRP A 323 -5.64 -31.29 8.09
CA TRP A 323 -6.07 -29.92 8.42
C TRP A 323 -7.56 -29.93 8.78
N GLU A 324 -7.86 -30.09 10.07
CA GLU A 324 -9.19 -29.80 10.60
C GLU A 324 -9.25 -28.32 10.99
N PHE A 325 -10.12 -27.59 10.31
CA PHE A 325 -10.45 -26.20 10.64
C PHE A 325 -11.31 -26.19 11.91
N PHE A 326 -11.01 -25.26 12.83
CA PHE A 326 -11.94 -24.87 13.89
C PHE A 326 -12.70 -23.61 13.44
N ASP A 327 -14.03 -23.68 13.51
CA ASP A 327 -14.96 -22.54 13.49
C ASP A 327 -14.82 -21.68 14.77
#